data_AF-A0A9P3LIS5-F1
#
_entry.id   AF-A0A9P3LIS5-F1
#
_cell.length_a   1.000
_cell.length_b   1.000
_cell.length_c   1.000
_cell.angle_alpha   90.00
_cell.angle_beta   90.00
_cell.angle_gamma   90.00
#
_symmetry.space_group_name_H-M   'P 1'
#
loop_
_entity.id
_entity.type
_entity.pdbx_description
1 polymer ?
#
loop_
_entity_poly.entity_id
_entity_poly.type
_entity_poly.pdbx_seq_one_letter_code
_entity_poly.pdbx_strand_id
1 'polypeptide(L)'
;MPQTAKGTIHTPSPGHLTATFKVDGALYVFTATYTAEPPLPAFAIPEALLTFDGIAELTNEHDYKGTLSAAAALVLGNGPAIAGPLVPPLDPPVKISGRGVWGMSVEEVRGSVEMCDAAS
;
A
#
# COMPACT_ATOMS: atom_id res chain seq x y z
N MET A 1 -14.84 -5.21 -13.45
CA MET A 1 -14.24 -3.95 -13.92
C MET A 1 -13.19 -3.57 -12.89
N PRO A 2 -12.00 -3.15 -13.30
CA PRO A 2 -10.95 -2.78 -12.36
C PRO A 2 -11.39 -1.56 -11.56
N GLN A 3 -11.13 -1.62 -10.26
CA GLN A 3 -11.34 -0.58 -9.28
C GLN A 3 -10.02 0.09 -8.95
N THR A 4 -10.09 1.31 -8.43
CA THR A 4 -8.90 2.07 -8.06
C THR A 4 -9.00 2.67 -6.68
N ALA A 5 -7.90 2.68 -5.93
CA ALA A 5 -7.81 3.31 -4.62
C ALA A 5 -6.55 4.17 -4.51
N LYS A 6 -6.68 5.33 -3.85
CA LYS A 6 -5.55 6.20 -3.54
C LYS A 6 -4.93 5.80 -2.21
N GLY A 7 -3.63 6.00 -2.11
CA GLY A 7 -2.86 5.60 -0.95
C GLY A 7 -1.47 6.20 -0.93
N THR A 8 -0.65 5.68 -0.02
CA THR A 8 0.74 6.07 0.14
C THR A 8 1.61 4.84 0.27
N ILE A 9 2.88 4.95 -0.10
CA ILE A 9 3.92 3.98 0.25
C ILE A 9 5.05 4.69 0.95
N HIS A 10 5.60 4.07 1.99
CA HIS A 10 6.85 4.50 2.60
C HIS A 10 7.71 3.29 2.95
N THR A 11 9.02 3.48 3.01
CA THR A 11 9.95 2.45 3.51
C THR A 11 10.33 2.76 4.96
N PRO A 12 9.81 2.01 5.95
CA PRO A 12 10.15 2.23 7.37
C PRO A 12 11.63 1.89 7.67
N SER A 13 12.21 0.98 6.89
CA SER A 13 13.63 0.59 6.96
C SER A 13 14.08 0.06 5.60
N PRO A 14 15.40 0.02 5.30
CA PRO A 14 15.91 -0.55 4.06
C PRO A 14 15.42 -1.99 3.85
N GLY A 15 14.93 -2.30 2.64
CA GLY A 15 14.38 -3.62 2.31
C GLY A 15 12.96 -3.88 2.81
N HIS A 16 12.30 -2.90 3.45
CA HIS A 16 10.91 -2.98 3.88
C HIS A 16 10.09 -1.84 3.28
N LEU A 17 8.83 -2.12 2.93
CA LEU A 17 7.87 -1.09 2.52
C LEU A 17 6.50 -1.36 3.16
N THR A 18 5.76 -0.28 3.37
CA THR A 18 4.38 -0.31 3.83
C THR A 18 3.56 0.54 2.88
N ALA A 19 2.56 -0.08 2.22
CA ALA A 19 1.59 0.61 1.40
C ALA A 19 0.25 0.70 2.12
N THR A 20 -0.39 1.86 2.11
CA THR A 20 -1.69 2.06 2.75
C THR A 20 -2.67 2.64 1.75
N PHE A 21 -3.81 1.97 1.53
CA PHE A 21 -4.86 2.39 0.60
C PHE A 21 -6.20 2.46 1.31
N LYS A 22 -7.01 3.45 0.94
CA LYS A 22 -8.40 3.55 1.42
C LYS A 22 -9.34 2.97 0.35
N VAL A 23 -10.03 1.88 0.69
CA VAL A 23 -11.00 1.19 -0.18
C VAL A 23 -12.32 1.11 0.56
N ASP A 24 -13.38 1.69 -0.01
CA ASP A 24 -14.74 1.68 0.56
C ASP A 24 -14.84 2.05 2.06
N GLY A 25 -13.97 2.97 2.51
CA GLY A 25 -13.93 3.43 3.91
C GLY A 25 -13.07 2.60 4.85
N ALA A 26 -12.58 1.43 4.42
CA ALA A 26 -11.60 0.63 5.15
C ALA A 26 -10.16 0.96 4.71
N LEU A 27 -9.21 0.77 5.63
CA LEU A 27 -7.79 0.90 5.35
C LEU A 27 -7.19 -0.47 5.07
N TYR A 28 -6.60 -0.60 3.88
CA TYR A 28 -5.84 -1.78 3.48
C TYR A 28 -4.36 -1.46 3.53
N VAL A 29 -3.63 -2.23 4.32
CA VAL A 29 -2.20 -2.07 4.55
C VAL A 29 -1.46 -3.27 3.97
N PHE A 30 -0.56 -3.03 3.02
CA PHE A 30 0.35 -4.03 2.49
C PHE A 30 1.73 -3.84 3.11
N THR A 31 2.12 -4.76 3.99
CA THR A 31 3.45 -4.77 4.61
C THR A 31 4.32 -5.76 3.88
N ALA A 32 5.45 -5.30 3.33
CA ALA A 32 6.26 -6.11 2.44
C ALA A 32 7.76 -5.94 2.65
N THR A 33 8.51 -6.94 2.21
CA THR A 33 9.96 -6.86 2.01
C THR A 33 10.29 -6.73 0.53
N TYR A 34 11.46 -6.20 0.19
CA TYR A 34 12.00 -6.22 -1.16
C TYR A 34 13.51 -6.47 -1.19
N THR A 35 13.97 -7.03 -2.29
CA THR A 35 15.37 -7.07 -2.70
C THR A 35 15.59 -6.16 -3.91
N ALA A 36 16.76 -5.52 -3.96
CA ALA A 36 17.18 -4.63 -5.03
C ALA A 36 18.70 -4.67 -5.17
N GLU A 37 19.20 -4.55 -6.40
CA GLU A 37 20.63 -4.40 -6.69
C GLU A 37 20.83 -3.17 -7.60
N PRO A 38 21.52 -2.11 -7.11
CA PRO A 38 22.08 -1.96 -5.77
C PRO A 38 21.01 -1.82 -4.66
N PRO A 39 21.38 -2.01 -3.37
CA PRO A 39 20.48 -1.73 -2.25
C PRO A 39 19.98 -0.28 -2.29
N LEU A 40 18.70 -0.09 -1.98
CA LEU A 40 18.06 1.21 -2.05
C LEU A 40 18.04 1.93 -0.69
N PRO A 41 18.21 3.27 -0.65
CA PRO A 41 17.92 4.06 0.53
C PRO A 41 16.41 4.11 0.78
N ALA A 42 16.00 4.73 1.90
CA ALA A 42 14.60 4.96 2.17
C ALA A 42 13.95 5.87 1.10
N PHE A 43 12.73 5.52 0.68
CA PHE A 43 11.94 6.26 -0.30
C PHE A 43 10.45 6.28 0.10
N ALA A 44 9.69 7.14 -0.57
CA ALA A 44 8.25 7.24 -0.42
C ALA A 44 7.55 7.41 -1.77
N ILE A 45 6.27 7.04 -1.81
CA ILE A 45 5.33 7.31 -2.90
C ILE A 45 4.11 7.97 -2.24
N PRO A 46 4.10 9.31 -2.11
CA PRO A 46 3.04 10.01 -1.37
C PRO A 46 1.69 9.97 -2.07
N GLU A 47 1.66 9.66 -3.37
CA GLU A 47 0.45 9.58 -4.19
C GLU A 47 0.42 8.25 -4.94
N ALA A 48 0.21 7.16 -4.21
CA ALA A 48 0.09 5.82 -4.80
C ALA A 48 -1.34 5.57 -5.29
N LEU A 49 -1.44 4.92 -6.45
CA LEU A 49 -2.68 4.43 -7.05
C LEU A 49 -2.62 2.90 -7.09
N LEU A 50 -3.54 2.26 -6.38
CA LEU A 50 -3.80 0.82 -6.45
C LEU A 50 -4.87 0.57 -7.50
N THR A 51 -4.67 -0.42 -8.37
CA THR A 51 -5.66 -0.95 -9.32
C THR A 51 -5.87 -2.43 -9.03
N PHE A 52 -7.11 -2.88 -8.90
CA PHE A 52 -7.48 -4.23 -8.48
C PHE A 52 -8.88 -4.60 -9.00
N ASP A 53 -9.19 -5.89 -9.17
CA ASP A 53 -10.51 -6.33 -9.67
C ASP A 53 -11.51 -6.61 -8.55
N GLY A 54 -11.04 -6.95 -7.35
CA GLY A 54 -11.90 -7.14 -6.19
C GLY A 54 -11.17 -7.24 -4.85
N ILE A 55 -11.90 -7.04 -3.75
CA ILE A 55 -11.35 -7.03 -2.37
C ILE A 55 -10.67 -8.37 -2.01
N ALA A 56 -11.08 -9.48 -2.64
CA ALA A 56 -10.44 -10.78 -2.48
C ALA A 56 -8.96 -10.82 -2.94
N GLU A 57 -8.50 -9.82 -3.69
CA GLU A 57 -7.09 -9.67 -4.08
C GLU A 57 -6.27 -8.87 -3.05
N LEU A 58 -6.94 -8.21 -2.09
CA LEU A 58 -6.33 -7.36 -1.05
C LEU A 58 -6.32 -8.09 0.29
N THR A 59 -5.94 -9.36 0.26
CA THR A 59 -5.86 -10.26 1.42
C THR A 59 -4.64 -11.18 1.26
N ASN A 60 -4.30 -11.93 2.29
CA ASN A 60 -3.21 -12.91 2.26
C ASN A 60 -1.82 -12.34 1.90
N GLU A 61 -0.87 -13.26 1.74
CA GLU A 61 0.49 -13.01 1.31
C GLU A 61 0.62 -13.18 -0.21
N HIS A 62 1.29 -12.22 -0.85
CA HIS A 62 1.55 -12.23 -2.28
C HIS A 62 2.98 -11.79 -2.60
N ASP A 63 3.61 -12.50 -3.54
CA ASP A 63 4.84 -12.04 -4.17
C ASP A 63 4.54 -10.85 -5.09
N TYR A 64 5.50 -9.96 -5.31
CA TYR A 64 5.36 -8.85 -6.23
C TYR A 64 6.70 -8.53 -6.91
N LYS A 65 6.61 -7.84 -8.04
CA LYS A 65 7.76 -7.31 -8.78
C LYS A 65 7.49 -5.89 -9.20
N GLY A 66 8.54 -5.11 -9.38
CA GLY A 66 8.37 -3.74 -9.85
C GLY A 66 9.64 -3.07 -10.31
N THR A 67 9.47 -1.86 -10.81
CA THR A 67 10.56 -0.96 -11.20
C THR A 67 10.36 0.38 -10.51
N LEU A 68 11.44 0.94 -9.98
CA LEU A 68 11.51 2.23 -9.33
C LEU A 68 12.40 3.16 -10.17
N SER A 69 11.89 4.33 -10.51
CA SER A 69 12.60 5.37 -11.29
C SER A 69 12.12 6.76 -10.82
N ALA A 70 11.71 7.64 -11.73
CA ALA A 70 10.90 8.81 -11.35
C ALA A 70 9.50 8.41 -10.83
N ALA A 71 9.01 7.24 -11.24
CA ALA A 71 7.79 6.64 -10.73
C ALA A 71 8.03 5.17 -10.37
N ALA A 72 7.25 4.69 -9.42
CA ALA A 72 7.14 3.28 -9.09
C ALA A 72 6.05 2.62 -9.93
N ALA A 73 6.32 1.40 -10.37
CA ALA A 73 5.34 0.50 -10.97
C ALA A 73 5.55 -0.90 -10.38
N LEU A 74 4.60 -1.35 -9.56
CA LEU A 74 4.61 -2.64 -8.89
C LEU A 74 3.41 -3.47 -9.36
N VAL A 75 3.60 -4.78 -9.52
CA VAL A 75 2.55 -5.75 -9.84
C VAL A 75 2.65 -6.90 -8.86
N LEU A 76 1.55 -7.15 -8.15
CA LEU A 76 1.39 -8.29 -7.25
C LEU A 76 1.05 -9.53 -8.07
N GLY A 77 1.54 -10.69 -7.63
CA GLY A 77 1.43 -11.95 -8.34
C GLY A 77 -0.01 -12.46 -8.50
N ASN A 78 -0.94 -11.94 -7.71
CA ASN A 78 -2.37 -12.23 -7.80
C ASN A 78 -3.18 -11.22 -8.63
N GLY A 79 -2.54 -10.20 -9.23
CA GLY A 79 -3.23 -9.27 -10.14
C GLY A 79 -3.04 -7.79 -9.83
N PRO A 80 -3.24 -7.31 -8.58
CA PRO A 80 -3.22 -5.89 -8.27
C PRO A 80 -1.95 -5.18 -8.70
N ALA A 81 -2.09 -3.94 -9.15
CA ALA A 81 -0.98 -3.09 -9.55
C ALA A 81 -0.95 -1.81 -8.72
N ILE A 82 0.26 -1.36 -8.37
CA ILE A 82 0.49 -0.12 -7.65
C ILE A 82 1.41 0.77 -8.47
N ALA A 83 1.02 2.03 -8.66
CA ALA A 83 1.84 3.02 -9.34
C ALA A 83 1.84 4.36 -8.59
N GLY A 84 2.87 5.17 -8.77
CA GLY A 84 2.90 6.54 -8.25
C GLY A 84 4.28 7.20 -8.36
N PRO A 85 4.37 8.52 -8.12
CA PRO A 85 5.62 9.26 -8.18
C PRO A 85 6.55 8.87 -7.02
N LEU A 86 7.80 8.57 -7.32
CA LEU A 86 8.80 8.18 -6.32
C LEU A 86 9.49 9.43 -5.76
N VAL A 87 9.69 9.47 -4.44
CA VAL A 87 10.37 10.56 -3.74
C VAL A 87 11.44 9.99 -2.80
N PRO A 88 12.74 10.29 -3.01
CA PRO A 88 13.30 10.96 -4.20
C PRO A 88 13.22 10.06 -5.46
N PRO A 89 13.23 10.64 -6.67
CA PRO A 89 13.30 9.85 -7.90
C PRO A 89 14.65 9.14 -8.02
N LEU A 90 14.65 7.98 -8.70
CA LEU A 90 15.86 7.20 -8.98
C LEU A 90 16.22 7.26 -10.47
N ASP A 91 17.50 7.44 -10.75
CA ASP A 91 18.11 7.32 -12.08
C ASP A 91 19.53 6.74 -11.90
N PRO A 92 19.84 5.54 -12.42
CA PRO A 92 19.04 4.71 -13.31
C PRO A 92 17.86 3.99 -12.62
N PRO A 93 16.87 3.49 -13.39
CA PRO A 93 15.79 2.67 -12.86
C PRO A 93 16.30 1.40 -12.15
N VAL A 94 15.73 1.09 -10.98
CA VAL A 94 16.07 -0.09 -10.18
C VAL A 94 14.90 -1.05 -10.14
N LYS A 95 15.18 -2.34 -10.39
CA LYS A 95 14.17 -3.40 -10.27
C LYS A 95 14.10 -3.89 -8.83
N ILE A 96 12.89 -4.12 -8.36
CA ILE A 96 12.65 -4.72 -7.06
C ILE A 96 11.75 -5.94 -7.18
N SER A 97 11.92 -6.88 -6.25
CA SER A 97 11.01 -8.00 -6.06
C SER A 97 10.93 -8.36 -4.59
N GLY A 98 9.80 -8.90 -4.18
CA GLY A 98 9.66 -9.34 -2.80
C GLY A 98 8.29 -9.92 -2.53
N ARG A 99 7.92 -9.91 -1.25
CA ARG A 99 6.71 -10.53 -0.74
C ARG A 99 6.10 -9.65 0.34
N GLY A 100 4.79 -9.56 0.34
CA GLY A 100 4.08 -8.81 1.37
C GLY A 100 2.73 -9.41 1.69
N VAL A 101 2.19 -8.96 2.81
CA VAL A 101 0.90 -9.40 3.35
C VAL A 101 -0.04 -8.23 3.45
N TRP A 102 -1.29 -8.44 3.03
CA TRP A 102 -2.37 -7.48 3.25
C TRP A 102 -2.99 -7.66 4.64
N GLY A 103 -3.21 -6.54 5.31
CA GLY A 103 -4.05 -6.41 6.50
C GLY A 103 -5.14 -5.38 6.27
N MET A 104 -6.29 -5.59 6.89
CA MET A 104 -7.40 -4.64 6.87
C MET A 104 -7.61 -4.06 8.27
N SER A 105 -7.66 -2.74 8.38
CA SER A 105 -8.16 -2.06 9.56
C SER A 105 -9.42 -1.28 9.21
N VAL A 106 -10.46 -1.47 10.02
CA VAL A 106 -11.63 -0.59 10.01
C VAL A 106 -11.34 0.56 10.95
N GLU A 107 -11.41 1.80 10.45
CA GLU A 107 -11.58 2.96 11.33
C GLU A 107 -12.96 2.81 11.98
N GLU A 108 -13.02 2.16 13.13
CA GLU A 108 -14.24 2.07 13.92
C GLU A 108 -14.54 3.48 14.43
N VAL A 109 -15.47 4.18 13.76
CA VAL A 109 -16.04 5.42 14.29
C VAL A 109 -16.70 5.05 15.60
N ARG A 110 -16.01 5.29 16.72
CA ARG A 110 -16.61 5.24 18.05
C ARG A 110 -17.73 6.28 18.08
N GLY A 111 -18.95 5.84 17.76
CA GLY A 111 -20.15 6.62 17.93
C GLY A 111 -20.26 7.03 19.40
N SER A 112 -20.32 8.33 19.64
CA SER A 112 -20.64 8.91 20.94
C SER A 112 -22.04 8.45 21.32
N VAL A 113 -22.17 7.60 22.35
CA VAL A 113 -23.46 7.40 23.01
C VAL A 113 -23.67 8.59 23.91
N GLU A 114 -24.37 9.61 23.43
CA GLU A 114 -24.98 10.62 24.29
C GLU A 114 -25.99 9.91 25.20
N MET A 115 -25.61 9.76 26.47
CA MET A 115 -26.48 9.25 27.52
C MET A 115 -27.37 10.41 28.00
N CYS A 116 -28.44 10.69 27.26
CA CYS A 116 -29.58 11.47 27.75
C CYS A 116 -30.62 10.49 28.29
N ASP A 117 -30.72 10.34 29.61
CA ASP A 117 -31.89 10.00 30.44
C ASP A 117 -31.39 9.55 31.83
N ALA A 118 -32.01 9.84 32.97
CA ALA A 118 -33.33 10.36 33.24
C ALA A 118 -33.32 11.11 34.59
N ALA A 119 -34.28 12.02 34.72
CA ALA A 119 -34.64 12.67 35.97
C ALA A 119 -35.04 11.67 37.07
N SER A 120 -34.70 12.02 38.32
CA SER A 120 -35.52 11.76 39.51
C SER A 120 -35.18 12.80 40.56
#